data_AF-A0A661BNG4-F1
#
_entry.id   AF-A0A661BNG4-F1
#
_cell.length_a   1.000
_cell.length_b   1.000
_cell.length_c   1.000
_cell.angle_alpha   90.00
_cell.angle_beta   90.00
_cell.angle_gamma   90.00
#
_symmetry.space_group_name_H-M   'P 1'
#
loop_
_entity.id
_entity.type
_entity.pdbx_description
1 polymer ?
#
loop_
_entity_poly.entity_id
_entity_poly.type
_entity_poly.pdbx_seq_one_letter_code
_entity_poly.pdbx_strand_id
1 'polypeptide(L)' 'GISEDVKFRPREHVRDDAGHASMATTDRYIESDLRERHESGRKKRLKELY' A
#
# COMPACT_ATOMS: atom_id res chain seq x y z
N GLY A 1 4.08 -3.32 -6.71
CA GLY A 1 2.67 -2.89 -6.89
C GLY A 1 2.53 -1.52 -6.27
N ILE A 2 1.63 -0.65 -6.74
CA ILE A 2 1.67 0.80 -6.45
C ILE A 2 1.85 1.12 -4.94
N SER A 3 1.16 0.39 -4.04
CA SER A 3 1.27 0.56 -2.58
C SER A 3 2.62 0.14 -1.97
N GLU A 4 3.37 -0.74 -2.63
CA GLU A 4 4.74 -1.13 -2.27
C GLU A 4 5.76 -0.18 -2.87
N ASP A 5 5.51 0.27 -4.09
CA ASP A 5 6.41 1.13 -4.83
C ASP A 5 6.54 2.50 -4.15
N VAL A 6 5.46 3.05 -3.60
CA VAL A 6 5.47 4.31 -2.82
C VAL A 6 6.22 4.21 -1.48
N LYS A 7 6.58 3.02 -1.00
CA LYS A 7 7.33 2.84 0.26
C LYS A 7 8.82 3.11 0.07
N PHE A 8 9.32 2.96 -1.15
CA PHE A 8 10.76 3.08 -1.47
C PHE A 8 11.05 4.14 -2.53
N ARG A 9 10.03 4.61 -3.26
CA ARG A 9 10.16 5.58 -4.35
C ARG A 9 9.29 6.81 -4.08
N PRO A 10 9.71 8.01 -4.55
CA PRO A 10 8.88 9.21 -4.46
C PRO A 10 7.50 9.03 -5.09
N ARG A 11 6.47 9.57 -4.43
CA ARG A 11 5.06 9.40 -4.85
C ARG A 11 4.77 9.97 -6.23
N GLU A 12 5.42 11.07 -6.60
CA GLU A 12 5.28 11.68 -7.94
C GLU A 12 5.79 10.75 -9.05
N HIS A 13 6.96 10.12 -8.87
CA HIS A 13 7.46 9.16 -9.85
C HIS A 13 6.55 7.95 -9.97
N VAL A 14 6.04 7.41 -8.85
CA VAL A 14 5.13 6.27 -8.88
C VAL A 14 3.79 6.63 -9.53
N ARG A 15 3.29 7.87 -9.35
CA ARG A 15 2.10 8.39 -10.05
C ARG A 15 2.32 8.41 -11.57
N ASP A 16 3.46 8.95 -12.01
CA ASP A 16 3.76 9.12 -13.43
C ASP A 16 4.01 7.76 -14.10
N ASP A 17 4.76 6.85 -13.44
CA ASP A 17 4.96 5.45 -13.87
C ASP A 17 3.62 4.69 -14.00
N ALA A 18 2.66 4.97 -13.12
CA ALA A 18 1.33 4.36 -13.12
C ALA A 18 0.34 5.03 -14.08
N GLY A 19 0.71 6.13 -14.75
CA GLY A 19 -0.17 6.88 -15.65
C GLY A 19 -1.37 7.52 -14.95
N HIS A 20 -1.26 7.84 -13.65
CA HIS A 20 -2.36 8.45 -12.90
C HIS A 20 -2.48 9.95 -13.20
N ALA A 21 -3.68 10.35 -13.66
CA ALA A 21 -3.99 11.76 -13.91
C ALA A 21 -3.98 12.65 -12.64
N SER A 22 -4.03 12.05 -11.44
CA SER A 22 -3.95 12.80 -10.17
C SER A 22 -3.35 11.96 -9.04
N MET A 23 -2.71 12.66 -8.09
CA MET A 23 -2.15 12.03 -6.88
C MET A 23 -3.21 11.39 -5.99
N ALA A 24 -4.45 11.87 -6.02
CA ALA A 24 -5.57 11.32 -5.25
C ALA A 24 -5.86 9.85 -5.62
N THR A 25 -5.54 9.44 -6.86
CA THR A 25 -5.64 8.02 -7.24
C THR A 25 -4.52 7.20 -6.62
N THR A 26 -3.29 7.73 -6.54
CA THR A 26 -2.14 7.06 -5.91
C THR A 26 -2.33 6.93 -4.40
N ASP A 27 -2.83 7.96 -3.72
CA ASP A 27 -3.00 7.94 -2.25
C ASP A 27 -4.04 6.90 -1.79
N ARG A 28 -5.08 6.63 -2.58
CA ARG A 28 -6.08 5.57 -2.26
C ARG A 28 -5.49 4.17 -2.11
N TYR A 29 -4.36 3.89 -2.78
CA TYR A 29 -3.68 2.59 -2.65
C TYR A 29 -2.96 2.42 -1.31
N ILE A 30 -2.54 3.52 -0.67
CA ILE A 30 -1.89 3.48 0.65
C ILE A 30 -2.92 3.07 1.71
N GLU A 31 -4.10 3.66 1.65
CA GLU A 31 -5.19 3.36 2.59
C GLU A 31 -5.76 1.95 2.37
N SER A 32 -5.86 1.51 1.12
CA SER A 32 -6.26 0.12 0.79
C SER A 32 -5.29 -0.90 1.40
N ASP A 33 -3.97 -0.70 1.23
CA ASP A 33 -2.94 -1.59 1.76
C ASP A 33 -3.01 -1.70 3.28
N LEU A 34 -3.26 -0.58 3.98
CA LEU A 34 -3.45 -0.56 5.43
C LEU A 34 -4.71 -1.35 5.85
N ARG A 35 -5.83 -1.17 5.14
CA ARG A 35 -7.07 -1.89 5.43
C ARG A 35 -6.92 -3.39 5.18
N GLU A 36 -6.32 -3.78 4.05
CA GLU A 36 -6.08 -5.18 3.68
C GLU A 36 -5.08 -5.85 4.63
N ARG A 37 -4.04 -5.15 5.10
CA ARG A 37 -3.13 -5.65 6.14
C ARG A 37 -3.84 -5.85 7.47
N HIS A 38 -4.69 -4.92 7.89
CA HIS A 38 -5.47 -5.07 9.11
C HIS A 38 -6.45 -6.26 9.01
N GLU A 39 -7.18 -6.38 7.91
CA GLU A 39 -8.10 -7.50 7.66
C GLU A 39 -7.39 -8.86 7.60
N SER A 40 -6.26 -8.94 6.89
CA SER A 40 -5.46 -10.16 6.81
C SER A 40 -4.80 -10.52 8.15
N GLY A 41 -4.36 -9.51 8.92
CA GLY A 41 -3.79 -9.68 10.26
C GLY A 41 -4.75 -10.34 11.24
N ARG A 42 -6.05 -10.00 11.18
CA ARG A 42 -7.09 -10.62 12.02
C ARG A 42 -7.23 -12.13 11.82
N LYS A 43 -6.85 -12.66 10.65
CA LYS A 43 -6.95 -14.09 10.32
C LYS A 43 -5.65 -14.86 10.60
N LYS A 44 -4.55 -14.16 10.86
CA LYS A 44 -3.27 -14.81 11.18
C LYS A 44 -3.30 -15.27 12.62
N ARG A 45 -2.93 -16.54 12.86
CA ARG A 45 -2.68 -17.02 14.23
C ARG A 45 -1.51 -16.23 14.79
N LEU A 46 -1.66 -15.69 15.99
CA LEU A 46 -0.54 -15.15 16.74
C LEU A 46 0.48 -16.29 16.89
N LYS A 47 1.63 -16.15 16.22
CA LYS A 47 2.72 -17.09 16.37
C LYS A 47 3.35 -16.77 17.72
N GLU A 48 3.24 -17.66 18.71
CA GLU A 48 4.02 -17.55 19.93
C GLU A 48 5.50 -17.58 19.52
N LEU A 49 6.16 -16.45 19.74
CA LEU A 49 7.61 -16.36 19.66
C LEU A 49 8.11 -16.86 21.02
N TYR A 50 8.55 -18.12 21.05
CA TYR A 50 9.29 -18.71 22.17
C TYR A 50 10.72 -18.17 22.21
#